data_AF-A0A134BDK3-F1
#
_entry.id   AF-A0A134BDK3-F1
#
_cell.length_a   1.000
_cell.length_b   1.000
_cell.length_c   1.000
_cell.angle_alpha   90.00
_cell.angle_beta   90.00
_cell.angle_gamma   90.00
#
_symmetry.space_group_name_H-M   'P 1'
#
loop_
_entity.id
_entity.type
_entity.pdbx_description
1 polymer ?
#
loop_
_entity_poly.entity_id
_entity_poly.type
_entity_poly.pdbx_seq_one_letter_code
_entity_poly.pdbx_strand_id
1 'polypeptide(L)'
;MKHRYTTFLFGIMALVVMCLLTGCATLRPPTMRVNKDLRAYSHVYVPATQTMDSHSGIPVAGVIIPYSQSVNPRDVIAGAFAKRGFVVLPSLDERFRTKTLMVSYGESGRRNVALGLGYAIEITIQLVSAETGELVATTTAEGCGSTEADDIKQAITRALDALFK
;
A
#
# COMPACT_ATOMS: atom_id res chain seq x y z
N MET A 1 34.96 15.86 39.42
CA MET A 1 33.53 15.49 39.26
C MET A 1 32.88 16.01 37.97
N LYS A 2 33.24 17.19 37.43
CA LYS A 2 32.65 17.76 36.18
C LYS A 2 32.83 16.91 34.90
N HIS A 3 33.97 16.25 34.70
CA HIS A 3 34.27 15.49 33.48
C HIS A 3 33.43 14.19 33.34
N ARG A 4 32.96 13.62 34.45
CA ARG A 4 32.11 12.41 34.46
C ARG A 4 30.66 12.72 34.07
N TYR A 5 30.20 13.94 34.36
CA TYR A 5 28.86 14.41 33.98
C TYR A 5 28.76 14.76 32.51
N THR A 6 29.81 15.37 31.92
CA THR A 6 29.82 15.72 30.49
C THR A 6 29.84 14.47 29.61
N THR A 7 30.65 13.44 29.92
CA THR A 7 30.64 12.18 29.18
C THR A 7 29.31 11.42 29.30
N PHE A 8 28.66 11.49 30.47
CA PHE A 8 27.33 10.92 30.67
C PHE A 8 26.26 11.68 29.86
N LEU A 9 26.33 13.01 29.83
CA LEU A 9 25.45 13.85 28.99
C LEU A 9 25.63 13.56 27.50
N PHE A 10 26.89 13.46 27.02
CA PHE A 10 27.18 13.10 25.64
C PHE A 10 26.67 11.70 25.29
N GLY A 11 26.74 10.74 26.22
CA GLY A 11 26.17 9.41 26.05
C GLY A 11 24.64 9.42 25.90
N ILE A 12 23.94 10.20 26.72
CA ILE A 12 22.48 10.38 26.62
C ILE A 12 22.11 11.08 25.31
N MET A 13 22.85 12.13 24.92
CA MET A 13 22.59 12.87 23.68
C MET A 13 22.80 11.97 22.46
N ALA A 14 23.85 11.14 22.45
CA ALA A 14 24.08 10.14 21.39
C ALA A 14 22.97 9.08 21.33
N LEU A 15 22.46 8.62 22.49
CA LEU A 15 21.36 7.68 22.57
C LEU A 15 20.03 8.28 22.05
N VAL A 16 19.75 9.54 22.39
CA VAL A 16 18.58 10.28 21.88
C VAL A 16 18.67 10.48 20.37
N VAL A 17 19.85 10.84 19.84
CA VAL A 17 20.08 10.96 18.39
C VAL A 17 19.91 9.61 17.69
N MET A 18 20.40 8.52 18.27
CA MET A 18 20.22 7.18 17.69
C MET A 18 18.74 6.77 17.68
N CYS A 19 17.98 7.05 18.75
CA CYS A 19 16.53 6.81 18.80
C CYS A 19 15.75 7.66 17.78
N LEU A 20 16.15 8.92 17.57
CA LEU A 20 15.53 9.80 16.56
C LEU A 20 15.83 9.33 15.12
N LEU A 21 17.01 8.76 14.86
CA LEU A 21 17.38 8.21 13.56
C LEU A 21 16.67 6.88 13.23
N THR A 22 16.13 6.19 14.23
CA THR A 22 15.33 4.95 14.03
C THR A 22 13.81 5.21 13.88
N GLY A 23 13.39 6.46 13.68
CA GLY A 23 11.99 6.86 13.52
C GLY A 23 11.29 6.39 12.24
N CYS A 24 11.60 5.19 11.73
CA CYS A 24 10.78 4.56 10.71
C CYS A 24 9.37 4.32 11.29
N ALA A 25 8.36 4.89 10.65
CA ALA A 25 6.97 4.58 10.93
C ALA A 25 6.75 3.06 10.84
N THR A 26 6.41 2.43 11.97
CA THR A 26 6.14 0.99 11.99
C THR A 26 4.74 0.75 11.44
N LEU A 27 4.69 0.21 10.23
CA LEU A 27 3.45 -0.16 9.57
C LEU A 27 2.98 -1.53 10.05
N ARG A 28 1.66 -1.73 10.15
CA ARG A 28 1.09 -3.03 10.49
C ARG A 28 1.49 -4.06 9.43
N PRO A 29 1.76 -5.32 9.84
CA PRO A 29 1.97 -6.38 8.86
C PRO A 29 0.70 -6.55 8.01
N PRO A 30 0.85 -6.86 6.71
CA PRO A 30 -0.30 -7.12 5.86
C PRO A 30 -1.06 -8.33 6.38
N THR A 31 -2.39 -8.24 6.41
CA THR A 31 -3.26 -9.37 6.74
C THR A 31 -3.84 -9.93 5.46
N MET A 32 -4.03 -11.26 5.41
CA MET A 32 -4.70 -11.91 4.30
C MET A 32 -5.57 -13.05 4.80
N ARG A 33 -6.66 -13.27 4.09
CA ARG A 33 -7.54 -14.40 4.29
C ARG A 33 -7.81 -15.01 2.92
N VAL A 34 -7.35 -16.23 2.72
CA VAL A 34 -7.57 -16.99 1.48
C VAL A 34 -8.61 -18.07 1.77
N ASN A 35 -9.75 -17.97 1.10
CA ASN A 35 -10.86 -18.90 1.26
C ASN A 35 -10.84 -20.00 0.18
N LYS A 36 -10.32 -19.68 -1.01
CA LYS A 36 -10.21 -20.60 -2.16
C LYS A 36 -8.84 -20.51 -2.82
N ASP A 37 -8.45 -21.55 -3.53
CA ASP A 37 -7.19 -21.57 -4.27
C ASP A 37 -7.20 -20.57 -5.44
N LEU A 38 -6.23 -19.66 -5.44
CA LEU A 38 -6.02 -18.66 -6.49
C LEU A 38 -5.57 -19.29 -7.81
N ARG A 39 -4.96 -20.49 -7.77
CA ARG A 39 -4.46 -21.21 -8.96
C ARG A 39 -5.57 -21.69 -9.89
N ALA A 40 -6.81 -21.78 -9.40
CA ALA A 40 -7.97 -22.11 -10.20
C ALA A 40 -8.32 -21.00 -11.23
N TYR A 41 -7.77 -19.80 -11.05
CA TYR A 41 -8.09 -18.62 -11.84
C TYR A 41 -6.87 -18.20 -12.69
N SER A 42 -7.14 -17.76 -13.91
CA SER A 42 -6.11 -17.29 -14.84
C SER A 42 -6.36 -15.87 -15.36
N HIS A 43 -7.58 -15.37 -15.18
CA HIS A 43 -7.99 -14.05 -15.63
C HIS A 43 -8.34 -13.18 -14.43
N VAL A 44 -8.15 -11.87 -14.58
CA VAL A 44 -8.51 -10.89 -13.58
C VAL A 44 -9.24 -9.73 -14.23
N TYR A 45 -10.33 -9.29 -13.62
CA TYR A 45 -11.05 -8.08 -13.99
C TYR A 45 -10.91 -7.07 -12.86
N VAL A 46 -10.31 -5.92 -13.19
CA VAL A 46 -10.15 -4.80 -12.26
C VAL A 46 -11.02 -3.64 -12.78
N PRO A 47 -12.12 -3.30 -12.09
CA PRO A 47 -13.00 -2.22 -12.48
C PRO A 47 -12.27 -0.87 -12.45
N ALA A 48 -12.76 0.08 -13.24
CA ALA A 48 -12.22 1.44 -13.25
C ALA A 48 -12.30 2.06 -11.84
N THR A 49 -11.15 2.47 -11.31
CA THR A 49 -11.06 3.28 -10.10
C THR A 49 -10.86 4.75 -10.47
N GLN A 50 -11.31 5.66 -9.60
CA GLN A 50 -10.95 7.07 -9.75
C GLN A 50 -9.44 7.24 -9.49
N THR A 51 -8.78 8.07 -10.29
CA THR A 51 -7.38 8.45 -10.08
C THR A 51 -7.29 9.32 -8.82
N MET A 52 -6.31 9.04 -7.97
CA MET A 52 -6.03 9.90 -6.82
C MET A 52 -4.87 10.82 -7.15
N ASP A 53 -5.16 12.13 -7.17
CA ASP A 53 -4.21 13.19 -7.48
C ASP A 53 -3.70 13.83 -6.17
N SER A 54 -2.43 13.61 -5.84
CA SER A 54 -1.76 14.23 -4.71
C SER A 54 -0.96 15.45 -5.17
N HIS A 55 -1.13 16.57 -4.50
CA HIS A 55 -0.35 17.78 -4.72
C HIS A 55 0.61 17.97 -3.55
N SER A 56 1.91 17.97 -3.82
CA SER A 56 2.95 18.29 -2.86
C SER A 56 3.79 19.44 -3.41
N GLY A 57 4.51 20.16 -2.55
CA GLY A 57 5.36 21.29 -2.97
C GLY A 57 6.79 21.06 -2.49
N ILE A 58 7.77 21.12 -3.40
CA ILE A 58 9.19 21.06 -3.00
C ILE A 58 9.68 22.48 -2.80
N PRO A 59 10.14 22.88 -1.60
CA PRO A 59 10.77 24.17 -1.40
C PRO A 59 12.19 24.13 -1.98
N VAL A 60 12.43 24.89 -3.06
CA VAL A 60 13.76 25.11 -3.64
C VAL A 60 14.06 26.60 -3.61
N ALA A 61 15.06 27.00 -2.82
CA ALA A 61 15.52 28.39 -2.72
C ALA A 61 14.40 29.43 -2.44
N GLY A 62 13.43 29.07 -1.58
CA GLY A 62 12.31 29.96 -1.21
C GLY A 62 11.13 29.96 -2.19
N VAL A 63 11.18 29.17 -3.26
CA VAL A 63 10.08 28.95 -4.21
C VAL A 63 9.49 27.55 -3.98
N ILE A 64 8.16 27.47 -3.81
CA ILE A 64 7.45 26.19 -3.76
C ILE A 64 7.20 25.73 -5.20
N ILE A 65 7.88 24.67 -5.63
CA ILE A 65 7.62 24.04 -6.92
C ILE A 65 6.48 23.02 -6.73
N PRO A 66 5.32 23.18 -7.39
CA PRO A 66 4.25 22.21 -7.30
C PRO A 66 4.70 20.90 -7.96
N TYR A 67 4.70 19.83 -7.15
CA TYR A 67 4.96 18.46 -7.56
C TYR A 67 3.67 17.64 -7.35
N SER A 68 2.96 17.41 -8.45
CA SER A 68 1.77 16.57 -8.49
C SER A 68 2.16 15.12 -8.78
N GLN A 69 1.76 14.19 -7.91
CA GLN A 69 1.80 12.76 -8.19
C GLN A 69 0.38 12.23 -8.27
N SER A 70 0.07 11.52 -9.34
CA SER A 70 -1.21 10.83 -9.48
C SER A 70 -0.96 9.33 -9.56
N VAL A 71 -1.77 8.56 -8.85
CA VAL A 71 -1.78 7.10 -9.01
C VAL A 71 -3.19 6.62 -9.30
N ASN A 72 -3.30 5.70 -10.25
CA ASN A 72 -4.51 4.95 -10.49
C ASN A 72 -4.41 3.59 -9.80
N PRO A 73 -5.16 3.33 -8.71
CA PRO A 73 -5.13 2.04 -8.01
C PRO A 73 -5.34 0.85 -8.94
N ARG A 74 -6.24 0.98 -9.91
CA ARG A 74 -6.48 -0.05 -10.94
C ARG A 74 -5.20 -0.44 -11.67
N ASP A 75 -4.39 0.52 -12.10
CA ASP A 75 -3.22 0.24 -12.92
C ASP A 75 -2.11 -0.43 -12.08
N VAL A 76 -1.99 -0.05 -10.81
CA VAL A 76 -1.08 -0.70 -9.86
C VAL A 76 -1.50 -2.15 -9.61
N ILE A 77 -2.80 -2.38 -9.36
CA ILE A 77 -3.36 -3.71 -9.14
C ILE A 77 -3.22 -4.56 -10.40
N ALA A 78 -3.69 -4.08 -11.54
CA ALA A 78 -3.61 -4.78 -12.83
C ALA A 78 -2.16 -5.14 -13.18
N GLY A 79 -1.22 -4.20 -13.01
CA GLY A 79 0.20 -4.46 -13.22
C GLY A 79 0.76 -5.54 -12.30
N ALA A 80 0.36 -5.57 -11.03
CA ALA A 80 0.79 -6.59 -10.07
C ALA A 80 0.25 -7.99 -10.41
N PHE A 81 -0.99 -8.12 -10.87
CA PHE A 81 -1.55 -9.39 -11.34
C PHE A 81 -0.91 -9.84 -12.67
N ALA A 82 -0.73 -8.92 -13.62
CA ALA A 82 -0.09 -9.20 -14.91
C ALA A 82 1.35 -9.71 -14.73
N LYS A 83 2.11 -9.09 -13.82
CA LYS A 83 3.47 -9.54 -13.45
C LYS A 83 3.51 -10.99 -12.95
N ARG A 84 2.39 -11.51 -12.42
CA ARG A 84 2.25 -12.88 -11.90
C ARG A 84 1.60 -13.86 -12.89
N GLY A 85 1.40 -13.43 -14.15
CA GLY A 85 0.90 -14.29 -15.22
C GLY A 85 -0.62 -14.32 -15.37
N PHE A 86 -1.37 -13.46 -14.68
CA PHE A 86 -2.81 -13.32 -14.90
C PHE A 86 -3.09 -12.45 -16.13
N VAL A 87 -4.09 -12.83 -16.90
CA VAL A 87 -4.58 -12.01 -18.02
C VAL A 87 -5.56 -10.98 -17.49
N VAL A 88 -5.21 -9.69 -17.63
CA VAL A 88 -6.09 -8.58 -17.24
C VAL A 88 -7.13 -8.38 -18.33
N LEU A 89 -8.39 -8.61 -18.00
CA LEU A 89 -9.51 -8.43 -18.92
C LEU A 89 -10.01 -6.97 -18.91
N PRO A 90 -10.27 -6.37 -20.07
CA PRO A 90 -10.85 -5.03 -20.16
C PRO A 90 -12.32 -5.00 -19.72
N SER A 91 -13.01 -6.13 -19.86
CA SER A 91 -14.42 -6.33 -19.49
C SER A 91 -14.67 -7.80 -19.13
N LEU A 92 -15.78 -8.07 -18.43
CA LEU A 92 -16.19 -9.43 -18.11
C LEU A 92 -16.78 -10.11 -19.36
N ASP A 93 -16.10 -11.12 -19.87
CA ASP A 93 -16.58 -12.01 -20.92
C ASP A 93 -17.06 -13.34 -20.29
N GLU A 94 -18.24 -13.79 -20.68
CA GLU A 94 -18.86 -15.02 -20.19
C GLU A 94 -18.00 -16.26 -20.47
N ARG A 95 -17.21 -16.24 -21.56
CA ARG A 95 -16.30 -17.34 -21.96
C ARG A 95 -15.24 -17.65 -20.91
N PHE A 96 -14.79 -16.64 -20.15
CA PHE A 96 -13.71 -16.78 -19.18
C PHE A 96 -14.19 -16.62 -17.74
N ARG A 97 -15.49 -16.42 -17.52
CA ARG A 97 -16.09 -16.09 -16.22
C ARG A 97 -15.75 -17.08 -15.12
N THR A 98 -15.72 -18.37 -15.44
CA THR A 98 -15.36 -19.46 -14.50
C THR A 98 -13.90 -19.42 -14.02
N LYS A 99 -13.02 -18.77 -14.79
CA LYS A 99 -11.59 -18.60 -14.48
C LYS A 99 -11.22 -17.15 -14.19
N THR A 100 -12.20 -16.28 -13.97
CA THR A 100 -11.99 -14.84 -13.76
C THR A 100 -12.18 -14.44 -12.31
N LEU A 101 -11.21 -13.70 -11.78
CA LEU A 101 -11.30 -13.01 -10.49
C LEU A 101 -11.72 -11.56 -10.71
N MET A 102 -12.79 -11.15 -10.05
CA MET A 102 -13.14 -9.74 -9.90
C MET A 102 -12.39 -9.18 -8.71
N VAL A 103 -11.69 -8.07 -8.92
CA VAL A 103 -10.93 -7.41 -7.86
C VAL A 103 -11.63 -6.13 -7.45
N SER A 104 -11.89 -5.98 -6.16
CA SER A 104 -12.40 -4.74 -5.56
C SER A 104 -11.31 -4.13 -4.69
N TYR A 105 -11.19 -2.80 -4.76
CA TYR A 105 -10.25 -2.02 -3.97
C TYR A 105 -11.01 -0.94 -3.21
N GLY A 106 -10.60 -0.69 -1.97
CA GLY A 106 -11.06 0.46 -1.20
C GLY A 106 -10.07 0.86 -0.11
N GLU A 107 -9.99 2.17 0.15
CA GLU A 107 -9.36 2.69 1.37
C GLU A 107 -10.22 2.25 2.57
N SER A 108 -9.63 1.49 3.50
CA SER A 108 -10.33 0.93 4.66
C SER A 108 -10.07 1.71 5.95
N GLY A 109 -9.06 2.58 5.99
CA GLY A 109 -8.82 3.44 7.14
C GLY A 109 -7.58 4.29 7.06
N ARG A 110 -7.39 5.14 8.08
CA ARG A 110 -6.18 5.96 8.28
C ARG A 110 -5.71 5.84 9.73
N ARG A 111 -4.40 5.73 9.94
CA ARG A 111 -3.79 5.62 11.28
C ARG A 111 -2.64 6.61 11.44
N ASN A 112 -2.64 7.37 12.53
CA ASN A 112 -1.50 8.22 12.87
C ASN A 112 -0.29 7.34 13.25
N VAL A 113 0.85 7.63 12.63
CA VAL A 113 2.14 6.95 12.84
C VAL A 113 3.20 7.96 13.27
N ALA A 114 4.39 7.48 13.66
CA ALA A 114 5.52 8.34 14.06
C ALA A 114 5.15 9.39 15.14
N LEU A 115 4.45 8.96 16.20
CA LEU A 115 3.98 9.84 17.30
C LEU A 115 3.08 11.01 16.83
N GLY A 116 2.35 10.84 15.73
CA GLY A 116 1.44 11.87 15.18
C GLY A 116 2.08 12.80 14.16
N LEU A 117 3.34 12.56 13.77
CA LEU A 117 4.05 13.35 12.75
C LEU A 117 3.77 12.86 11.32
N GLY A 118 3.01 11.78 11.15
CA GLY A 118 2.56 11.28 9.86
C GLY A 118 1.33 10.40 10.00
N TYR A 119 0.76 9.99 8.87
CA TYR A 119 -0.33 9.03 8.82
C TYR A 119 0.01 7.91 7.84
N ALA A 120 -0.58 6.74 8.09
CA ALA A 120 -0.58 5.62 7.18
C ALA A 120 -1.99 5.40 6.64
N ILE A 121 -2.10 5.14 5.34
CA ILE A 121 -3.36 4.79 4.68
C ILE A 121 -3.47 3.26 4.64
N GLU A 122 -4.58 2.73 5.13
CA GLU A 122 -4.93 1.32 5.06
C GLU A 122 -5.86 1.08 3.87
N ILE A 123 -5.55 0.06 3.08
CA ILE A 123 -6.36 -0.37 1.95
C ILE A 123 -6.76 -1.82 2.13
N THR A 124 -7.92 -2.17 1.60
CA THR A 124 -8.39 -3.55 1.51
C THR A 124 -8.69 -3.91 0.06
N ILE A 125 -8.15 -5.05 -0.37
CA ILE A 125 -8.39 -5.66 -1.68
C ILE A 125 -9.17 -6.95 -1.47
N GLN A 126 -10.28 -7.09 -2.19
CA GLN A 126 -11.08 -8.30 -2.22
C GLN A 126 -11.01 -8.93 -3.61
N LEU A 127 -10.89 -10.25 -3.63
CA LEU A 127 -10.92 -11.07 -4.83
C LEU A 127 -12.15 -11.95 -4.75
N VAL A 128 -13.00 -11.86 -5.76
CA VAL A 128 -14.28 -12.54 -5.85
C VAL A 128 -14.34 -13.35 -7.14
N SER A 129 -14.90 -14.55 -7.08
CA SER A 129 -15.15 -15.36 -8.28
C SER A 129 -16.18 -14.67 -9.17
N ALA A 130 -15.86 -14.39 -10.43
CA ALA A 130 -16.82 -13.78 -11.36
C ALA A 130 -18.01 -14.71 -11.68
N GLU A 131 -17.82 -16.02 -11.54
CA GLU A 131 -18.86 -17.03 -11.75
C GLU A 131 -19.82 -17.12 -10.57
N THR A 132 -19.28 -17.30 -9.35
CA THR A 132 -20.10 -17.64 -8.18
C THR A 132 -20.39 -16.45 -7.28
N GLY A 133 -19.68 -15.33 -7.44
CA GLY A 133 -19.76 -14.19 -6.53
C GLY A 133 -19.16 -14.45 -5.15
N GLU A 134 -18.51 -15.60 -4.95
CA GLU A 134 -17.94 -15.96 -3.65
C GLU A 134 -16.57 -15.31 -3.44
N LEU A 135 -16.31 -14.93 -2.20
CA LEU A 135 -15.03 -14.37 -1.77
C LEU A 135 -13.94 -15.45 -1.86
N VAL A 136 -12.95 -15.20 -2.72
CA VAL A 136 -11.78 -16.06 -2.93
C VAL A 136 -10.68 -15.68 -1.96
N ALA A 137 -10.38 -14.39 -1.84
CA ALA A 137 -9.40 -13.89 -0.91
C ALA A 137 -9.64 -12.42 -0.55
N THR A 138 -9.18 -12.02 0.63
CA THR A 138 -9.10 -10.62 1.04
C THR A 138 -7.69 -10.35 1.54
N THR A 139 -7.12 -9.20 1.22
CA THR A 139 -5.88 -8.74 1.81
C THR A 139 -5.98 -7.26 2.19
N THR A 140 -5.38 -6.92 3.32
CA THR A 140 -5.37 -5.57 3.88
C THR A 140 -3.94 -5.19 4.24
N ALA A 141 -3.52 -3.98 3.90
CA ALA A 141 -2.20 -3.47 4.25
C ALA A 141 -2.20 -1.95 4.41
N GLU A 142 -1.22 -1.45 5.16
CA GLU A 142 -0.96 -0.02 5.31
C GLU A 142 0.16 0.45 4.36
N GLY A 143 0.14 1.72 3.99
CA GLY A 143 1.24 2.43 3.32
C GLY A 143 1.53 3.76 3.99
N CYS A 144 2.80 4.15 4.00
CA CYS A 144 3.32 5.42 4.53
C CYS A 144 4.58 5.79 3.73
N GLY A 145 4.37 6.38 2.57
CA GLY A 145 5.31 7.05 1.70
C GLY A 145 5.32 8.57 1.92
N SER A 146 5.80 9.31 0.90
CA SER A 146 5.98 10.76 0.96
C SER A 146 4.75 11.56 0.51
N THR A 147 3.84 10.91 -0.21
CA THR A 147 2.57 11.47 -0.70
C THR A 147 1.45 10.43 -0.51
N GLU A 148 0.18 10.85 -0.54
CA GLU A 148 -0.94 9.89 -0.48
C GLU A 148 -0.92 8.90 -1.66
N ALA A 149 -0.49 9.35 -2.85
CA ALA A 149 -0.28 8.48 -4.01
C ALA A 149 0.77 7.40 -3.75
N ASP A 150 1.86 7.74 -3.07
CA ASP A 150 2.89 6.78 -2.65
C ASP A 150 2.37 5.84 -1.54
N ASP A 151 1.60 6.34 -0.58
CA ASP A 151 0.96 5.52 0.47
C ASP A 151 0.12 4.42 -0.16
N ILE A 152 -0.78 4.79 -1.08
CA ILE A 152 -1.70 3.87 -1.75
C ILE A 152 -0.93 2.84 -2.58
N LYS A 153 0.05 3.29 -3.37
CA LYS A 153 0.89 2.40 -4.19
C LYS A 153 1.64 1.39 -3.32
N GLN A 154 2.21 1.85 -2.21
CA GLN A 154 2.92 1.01 -1.26
C GLN A 154 1.96 0.02 -0.58
N ALA A 155 0.79 0.48 -0.14
CA ALA A 155 -0.22 -0.35 0.52
C ALA A 155 -0.72 -1.47 -0.41
N ILE A 156 -1.07 -1.13 -1.66
CA ILE A 156 -1.48 -2.11 -2.69
C ILE A 156 -0.38 -3.14 -2.93
N THR A 157 0.86 -2.66 -3.13
CA THR A 157 2.00 -3.55 -3.40
C THR A 157 2.22 -4.51 -2.25
N ARG A 158 2.17 -4.03 -1.00
CA ARG A 158 2.36 -4.86 0.19
C ARG A 158 1.24 -5.86 0.40
N ALA A 159 -0.01 -5.47 0.14
CA ALA A 159 -1.16 -6.36 0.25
C ALA A 159 -1.06 -7.50 -0.77
N LEU A 160 -0.79 -7.17 -2.03
CA LEU A 160 -0.65 -8.18 -3.08
C LEU A 160 0.62 -9.02 -2.89
N ASP A 161 1.76 -8.45 -2.51
CA ASP A 161 2.95 -9.24 -2.20
C ASP A 161 2.72 -10.23 -1.07
N ALA A 162 1.91 -9.87 -0.08
CA ALA A 162 1.51 -10.82 0.94
C ALA A 162 0.62 -11.93 0.35
N LEU A 163 -0.38 -11.58 -0.45
CA LEU A 163 -1.32 -12.54 -1.04
C LEU A 163 -0.66 -13.64 -1.89
N PHE A 164 0.45 -13.34 -2.55
CA PHE A 164 1.13 -14.24 -3.47
C PHE A 164 2.50 -14.75 -2.97
N LYS A 165 2.84 -14.51 -1.70
CA LYS A 165 3.97 -15.17 -1.03
C LYS A 165 3.69 -16.64 -0.80
#